data_AF-A0A5M3WL19-F1
#
_entry.id   AF-A0A5M3WL19-F1
#
_cell.length_a   1.000
_cell.length_b   1.000
_cell.length_c   1.000
_cell.angle_alpha   90.00
_cell.angle_beta   90.00
_cell.angle_gamma   90.00
#
_symmetry.space_group_name_H-M   'P 1'
#
loop_
_entity.id
_entity.type
_entity.pdbx_description
1 polymer ?
#
loop_
_entity_poly.entity_id
_entity_poly.type
_entity_poly.pdbx_seq_one_letter_code
_entity_poly.pdbx_strand_id
1 'polypeptide(L)'
;MGAGVPSRSPYSFSDLRAVRHLKQSTLRNYSEAIRSFCAVLTDPAYGWAAECERRFGMHPIQVCHERNTATHLQESEADPAKRAFTRDELQAFFDHADEQVERISGAGRKGWLPAFRDATLFKTAYAYGLRRRETRMLDLADFGPNPHARVFGDFGVCYVRFGKAMKGSPPKRRSVLTVGPRDDVGGMDWIVEILTQWTQEVRPAFTHADSPALWPSERSPRIGFSQMNTRFAAYRDALGLDPGLDLHSFRRFLSA
;
A
#
# COMPACT_ATOMS: atom_id res chain seq x y z
N MET A 1 -53.99 21.83 14.90
CA MET A 1 -53.05 21.72 13.76
C MET A 1 -51.73 22.32 14.19
N GLY A 2 -50.66 21.54 14.12
CA GLY A 2 -49.32 21.94 14.53
C GLY A 2 -48.40 20.75 14.32
N ALA A 3 -48.19 20.39 13.06
CA ALA A 3 -47.29 19.31 12.67
C ALA A 3 -45.88 19.69 13.12
N GLY A 4 -45.33 18.93 14.07
CA GLY A 4 -43.93 19.03 14.45
C GLY A 4 -43.06 18.70 13.25
N VAL A 5 -42.35 19.69 12.73
CA VAL A 5 -41.30 19.48 11.74
C VAL A 5 -40.20 18.64 12.41
N PRO A 6 -39.88 17.43 11.93
CA PRO A 6 -38.75 16.70 12.48
C PRO A 6 -37.49 17.48 12.12
N SER A 7 -36.75 17.93 13.14
CA SER A 7 -35.44 18.57 12.99
C SER A 7 -34.45 17.55 12.43
N ARG A 8 -34.43 17.37 11.11
CA ARG A 8 -33.31 16.73 10.42
C ARG A 8 -32.12 17.68 10.58
N SER A 9 -31.20 17.35 11.47
CA SER A 9 -29.87 17.94 11.45
C SER A 9 -29.22 17.58 10.11
N PRO A 10 -28.91 18.55 9.22
CA PRO A 10 -28.38 18.27 7.87
C PRO A 10 -26.90 17.84 7.87
N TYR A 11 -26.33 17.53 9.05
CA TYR A 11 -24.91 17.25 9.23
C TYR A 11 -24.66 15.91 9.90
N SER A 12 -25.49 14.90 9.64
CA SER A 12 -25.16 13.55 10.09
C SER A 12 -24.13 12.94 9.14
N PHE A 13 -23.00 12.44 9.67
CA PHE A 13 -22.02 11.65 8.88
C PHE A 13 -22.67 10.46 8.13
N SER A 14 -23.86 10.05 8.56
CA SER A 14 -24.75 9.09 7.91
C SER A 14 -25.12 9.49 6.47
N ASP A 15 -25.33 10.78 6.20
CA ASP A 15 -25.70 11.29 4.86
C ASP A 15 -24.53 11.23 3.88
N LEU A 16 -23.28 11.41 4.36
CA LEU A 16 -22.09 11.24 3.53
C LEU A 16 -21.88 9.79 3.09
N ARG A 17 -22.30 8.82 3.90
CA ARG A 17 -22.30 7.40 3.51
C ARG A 17 -23.38 7.09 2.49
N ALA A 18 -24.60 7.60 2.71
CA ALA A 18 -25.76 7.33 1.87
C ALA A 18 -25.67 7.99 0.49
N VAL A 19 -25.08 9.20 0.40
CA VAL A 19 -25.04 10.00 -0.84
C VAL A 19 -23.69 9.91 -1.56
N ARG A 20 -22.57 9.79 -0.84
CA ARG A 20 -21.22 9.80 -1.46
C ARG A 20 -20.49 8.46 -1.40
N HIS A 21 -21.13 7.40 -0.89
CA HIS A 21 -20.57 6.05 -0.80
C HIS A 21 -19.14 5.97 -0.21
N LEU A 22 -18.81 6.86 0.73
CA LEU A 22 -17.48 6.91 1.33
C LEU A 22 -17.22 5.65 2.18
N LYS A 23 -15.96 5.17 2.14
CA LYS A 23 -15.51 4.06 3.00
C LYS A 23 -15.57 4.45 4.48
N GLN A 24 -15.86 3.48 5.36
CA GLN A 24 -15.99 3.73 6.81
C GLN A 24 -14.73 4.36 7.41
N SER A 25 -13.55 3.85 7.09
CA SER A 25 -12.26 4.45 7.47
C SER A 25 -12.11 5.92 7.08
N THR A 26 -12.61 6.32 5.91
CA THR A 26 -12.56 7.72 5.45
C THR A 26 -13.47 8.61 6.30
N LEU A 27 -14.69 8.16 6.62
CA LEU A 27 -15.62 8.87 7.50
C LEU A 27 -15.08 8.99 8.93
N ARG A 28 -14.44 7.92 9.46
CA ARG A 28 -13.75 7.97 10.76
C ARG A 28 -12.64 9.01 10.75
N ASN A 29 -11.78 9.02 9.73
CA ASN A 29 -10.68 9.99 9.66
C ASN A 29 -11.19 11.44 9.60
N TYR A 30 -12.26 11.72 8.85
CA TYR A 30 -12.87 13.05 8.86
C TYR A 30 -13.50 13.40 10.22
N SER A 31 -14.18 12.45 10.84
CA SER A 31 -14.77 12.64 12.17
C SER A 31 -13.70 12.90 13.23
N GLU A 32 -12.56 12.19 13.18
CA GLU A 32 -11.41 12.44 14.06
C GLU A 32 -10.80 13.81 13.83
N ALA A 33 -10.59 14.21 12.57
CA ALA A 33 -10.02 15.52 12.23
C ALA A 33 -10.92 16.66 12.72
N ILE A 34 -12.25 16.56 12.50
CA ILE A 34 -13.23 17.55 12.96
C ILE A 34 -13.28 17.58 14.49
N ARG A 35 -13.28 16.41 15.16
CA ARG A 35 -13.23 16.33 16.62
C ARG A 35 -12.00 17.04 17.19
N SER A 36 -10.82 16.78 16.63
CA SER A 36 -9.56 17.40 17.05
C SER A 36 -9.57 18.91 16.83
N PHE A 37 -10.09 19.38 15.69
CA PHE A 37 -10.23 20.80 15.42
C PHE A 37 -11.19 21.49 16.39
N CYS A 38 -12.38 20.93 16.60
CA CYS A 38 -13.33 21.43 17.58
C CYS A 38 -12.74 21.44 19.00
N ALA A 39 -11.95 20.43 19.38
CA ALA A 39 -11.30 20.40 20.69
C ALA A 39 -10.39 21.61 20.91
N VAL A 40 -9.61 22.01 19.90
CA VAL A 40 -8.77 23.22 19.96
C VAL A 40 -9.62 24.49 20.09
N LEU A 41 -10.73 24.59 19.33
CA LEU A 41 -11.61 25.76 19.35
C LEU A 41 -12.38 25.92 20.67
N THR A 42 -12.74 24.81 21.31
CA THR A 42 -13.55 24.81 22.54
C THR A 42 -12.71 24.79 23.81
N ASP A 43 -11.40 24.57 23.71
CA ASP A 43 -10.52 24.53 24.88
C ASP A 43 -10.35 25.95 25.47
N PRO A 44 -10.75 26.16 26.74
CA PRO A 44 -10.66 27.47 27.40
C PRO A 44 -9.23 28.04 27.44
N ALA A 45 -8.20 27.20 27.42
CA ALA A 45 -6.80 27.63 27.48
C ALA A 45 -6.39 28.49 26.27
N TYR A 46 -7.05 28.32 25.12
CA TYR A 46 -6.75 29.09 23.90
C TYR A 46 -7.66 30.31 23.71
N GLY A 47 -8.72 30.46 24.51
CA GLY A 47 -9.60 31.63 24.52
C GLY A 47 -10.47 31.83 23.27
N TRP A 48 -10.40 30.94 22.28
CA TRP A 48 -11.13 31.07 21.00
C TRP A 48 -12.65 31.17 21.18
N ALA A 49 -13.22 30.42 22.12
CA ALA A 49 -14.66 30.46 22.36
C ALA A 49 -15.14 31.85 22.80
N ALA A 50 -14.43 32.49 23.72
CA ALA A 50 -14.74 33.84 24.19
C ALA A 50 -14.55 34.89 23.08
N GLU A 51 -13.52 34.73 22.25
CA GLU A 51 -13.27 35.64 21.13
C GLU A 51 -14.32 35.50 20.02
N CYS A 52 -14.77 34.28 19.74
CA CYS A 52 -15.88 34.04 18.81
C CYS A 52 -17.18 34.65 19.34
N GLU A 53 -17.49 34.48 20.62
CA GLU A 53 -18.67 35.08 21.25
C GLU A 53 -18.64 36.60 21.13
N ARG A 54 -17.49 37.22 21.43
CA ARG A 54 -17.31 38.67 21.35
C ARG A 54 -17.47 39.23 19.93
N ARG A 55 -16.98 38.50 18.92
CA ARG A 55 -16.98 38.97 17.52
C ARG A 55 -18.24 38.62 16.75
N PHE A 56 -18.84 37.47 17.05
CA PHE A 56 -19.90 36.88 16.24
C PHE A 56 -21.19 36.61 17.02
N GLY A 57 -21.21 36.86 18.33
CA GLY A 57 -22.37 36.62 19.19
C GLY A 57 -22.72 35.14 19.36
N MET A 58 -21.78 34.24 19.02
CA MET A 58 -21.91 32.79 19.17
C MET A 58 -20.54 32.17 19.40
N HIS A 59 -20.51 31.02 20.09
CA HIS A 59 -19.29 30.27 20.38
C HIS A 59 -19.25 28.91 19.66
N PRO A 60 -18.05 28.40 19.32
CA PRO A 60 -17.89 27.04 18.81
C PRO A 60 -18.31 26.01 19.85
N ILE A 61 -18.81 24.87 19.38
CA ILE A 61 -19.15 23.69 20.19
C ILE A 61 -18.51 22.44 19.59
N GLN A 62 -18.30 21.42 20.42
CA GLN A 62 -17.98 20.10 19.91
C GLN A 62 -19.20 19.56 19.18
N VAL A 63 -19.03 19.09 17.94
CA VAL A 63 -20.13 18.50 17.15
C VAL A 63 -20.01 16.99 17.02
N CYS A 64 -18.80 16.45 17.25
CA CYS A 64 -18.48 15.02 17.18
C CYS A 64 -18.63 14.36 18.54
N HIS A 65 -19.86 14.13 18.99
CA HIS A 65 -20.17 13.37 20.21
C HIS A 65 -20.34 11.87 19.94
N GLU A 66 -20.26 11.05 20.99
CA GLU A 66 -20.39 9.60 20.94
C GLU A 66 -21.65 9.12 20.19
N ARG A 67 -22.78 9.83 20.32
CA ARG A 67 -24.04 9.55 19.61
C ARG A 67 -24.01 9.85 18.11
N ASN A 68 -23.15 10.78 17.66
CA ASN A 68 -22.99 11.15 16.24
C ASN A 68 -21.79 10.46 15.57
N THR A 69 -20.85 9.96 16.37
CA THR A 69 -19.69 9.17 15.92
C THR A 69 -19.84 7.70 16.26
N ALA A 70 -21.04 7.23 16.63
CA ALA A 70 -21.29 5.93 17.23
C ALA A 70 -20.64 4.82 16.40
N THR A 71 -19.59 4.28 17.01
CA THR A 71 -18.67 3.28 16.52
C THR A 71 -19.43 1.95 16.44
N HIS A 72 -19.75 1.48 15.24
CA HIS A 72 -19.81 0.02 15.09
C HIS A 72 -18.36 -0.48 15.20
N LEU A 73 -18.00 -0.94 16.39
CA LEU A 73 -16.78 -1.70 16.66
C LEU A 73 -16.84 -3.00 15.86
N GLN A 74 -16.51 -2.92 14.58
CA GLN A 74 -15.79 -3.98 13.90
C GLN A 74 -14.36 -3.48 13.76
N GLU A 75 -13.51 -3.86 14.71
CA GLU A 75 -12.05 -3.61 14.65
C GLU A 75 -11.38 -4.28 13.43
N SER A 76 -12.13 -5.07 12.67
CA SER A 76 -11.80 -5.50 11.32
C SER A 76 -12.73 -4.83 10.31
N GLU A 77 -12.39 -3.62 9.87
CA GLU A 77 -12.86 -3.06 8.59
C GLU A 77 -12.15 -3.76 7.40
N ALA A 78 -11.96 -5.08 7.47
CA ALA A 78 -11.50 -5.84 6.33
C ALA A 78 -12.67 -5.91 5.35
N ASP A 79 -12.60 -5.10 4.30
CA ASP A 79 -13.46 -5.22 3.13
C ASP A 79 -13.44 -6.69 2.67
N PRO A 80 -14.56 -7.45 2.80
CA PRO A 80 -14.56 -8.89 2.54
C PRO A 80 -14.17 -9.25 1.10
N ALA A 81 -14.31 -8.31 0.17
CA ALA A 81 -13.85 -8.48 -1.21
C ALA A 81 -12.31 -8.58 -1.31
N LYS A 82 -11.56 -8.12 -0.29
CA LYS A 82 -10.10 -8.14 -0.29
C LYS A 82 -9.55 -9.49 0.16
N ARG A 83 -9.33 -10.38 -0.80
CA ARG A 83 -8.81 -11.73 -0.59
C ARG A 83 -7.36 -11.94 -1.04
N ALA A 84 -6.81 -13.09 -0.66
CA ALA A 84 -5.57 -13.62 -1.22
C ALA A 84 -5.79 -14.12 -2.66
N PHE A 85 -4.70 -14.26 -3.41
CA PHE A 85 -4.70 -15.05 -4.64
C PHE A 85 -5.00 -16.52 -4.33
N THR A 86 -5.52 -17.28 -5.29
CA THR A 86 -5.31 -18.73 -5.32
C THR A 86 -3.92 -19.04 -5.90
N ARG A 87 -3.45 -20.29 -5.78
CA ARG A 87 -2.17 -20.69 -6.39
C ARG A 87 -2.17 -20.50 -7.91
N ASP A 88 -3.26 -20.89 -8.58
CA ASP A 88 -3.39 -20.77 -10.04
C ASP A 88 -3.48 -19.31 -10.50
N GLU A 89 -4.22 -18.46 -9.79
CA GLU A 89 -4.28 -17.03 -10.12
C GLU A 89 -2.93 -16.34 -9.92
N LEU A 90 -2.17 -16.73 -8.89
CA LEU A 90 -0.84 -16.19 -8.63
C LEU A 90 0.15 -16.62 -9.73
N GLN A 91 0.11 -17.89 -10.13
CA GLN A 91 0.91 -18.41 -11.23
C GLN A 91 0.59 -17.66 -12.53
N ALA A 92 -0.70 -17.58 -12.90
CA ALA A 92 -1.15 -16.86 -14.09
C ALA A 92 -0.74 -15.37 -14.06
N PHE A 93 -0.77 -14.74 -12.89
CA PHE A 93 -0.32 -13.35 -12.75
C PHE A 93 1.18 -13.19 -13.04
N PHE A 94 2.03 -14.11 -12.56
CA PHE A 94 3.47 -14.06 -12.84
C PHE A 94 3.81 -14.45 -14.27
N ASP A 95 3.14 -15.47 -14.82
CA ASP A 95 3.31 -15.87 -16.22
C ASP A 95 2.96 -14.71 -17.14
N HIS A 96 1.81 -14.04 -16.90
CA HIS A 96 1.43 -12.86 -17.66
C HIS A 96 2.46 -11.73 -17.54
N ALA A 97 3.01 -11.51 -16.34
CA ALA A 97 4.03 -10.49 -16.13
C ALA A 97 5.28 -10.76 -16.95
N ASP A 98 5.71 -12.02 -17.05
CA ASP A 98 6.86 -12.46 -17.85
C ASP A 98 6.55 -12.38 -19.36
N GLU A 99 5.37 -12.81 -19.80
CA GLU A 99 4.90 -12.64 -21.18
C GLU A 99 4.91 -11.17 -21.63
N GLN A 100 4.58 -10.23 -20.73
CA GLN A 100 4.68 -8.79 -21.06
C GLN A 100 6.13 -8.38 -21.36
N VAL A 101 7.12 -8.97 -20.69
CA VAL A 101 8.54 -8.72 -20.97
C VAL A 101 8.91 -9.23 -22.35
N GLU A 102 8.59 -10.50 -22.63
CA GLU A 102 8.91 -11.17 -23.90
C GLU A 102 8.25 -10.46 -25.09
N ARG A 103 6.96 -10.15 -24.98
CA ARG A 103 6.19 -9.47 -26.03
C ARG A 103 6.78 -8.12 -26.41
N ILE A 104 7.28 -7.36 -25.43
CA ILE A 104 7.84 -6.03 -25.69
C ILE A 104 9.30 -6.13 -26.17
N SER A 105 10.06 -7.09 -25.63
CA SER A 105 11.44 -7.37 -26.05
C SER A 105 11.52 -7.84 -27.50
N GLY A 106 10.65 -8.79 -27.88
CA GLY A 106 10.56 -9.32 -29.26
C GLY A 106 10.17 -8.28 -30.30
N ALA A 107 9.63 -7.12 -29.89
CA ALA A 107 9.33 -5.99 -30.76
C ALA A 107 10.52 -5.01 -30.95
N GLY A 108 11.72 -5.32 -30.43
CA GLY A 108 12.95 -4.53 -30.62
C GLY A 108 12.95 -3.15 -29.95
N ARG A 109 11.99 -2.87 -29.06
CA ARG A 109 11.79 -1.55 -28.44
C ARG A 109 12.42 -1.50 -27.05
N LYS A 110 13.12 -0.40 -26.70
CA LYS A 110 13.63 -0.11 -25.33
C LYS A 110 12.55 -0.09 -24.22
N GLY A 111 11.27 -0.24 -24.58
CA GLY A 111 10.14 -0.29 -23.65
C GLY A 111 10.02 -1.59 -22.85
N TRP A 112 10.92 -2.57 -23.01
CA TRP A 112 10.90 -3.82 -22.25
C TRP A 112 11.49 -3.67 -20.84
N LEU A 113 12.42 -2.71 -20.62
CA LEU A 113 13.03 -2.47 -19.31
C LEU A 113 11.99 -2.20 -18.19
N PRO A 114 10.97 -1.36 -18.39
CA PRO A 114 9.93 -1.13 -17.39
C PRO A 114 9.03 -2.35 -17.16
N ALA A 115 8.81 -3.18 -18.20
CA ALA A 115 8.04 -4.42 -18.05
C ALA A 115 8.81 -5.43 -17.20
N PHE A 116 10.13 -5.59 -17.46
CA PHE A 116 11.01 -6.43 -16.64
C PHE A 116 11.03 -5.93 -15.19
N ARG A 117 11.20 -4.62 -14.99
CA ARG A 117 11.12 -3.99 -13.66
C ARG A 117 9.82 -4.37 -12.95
N ASP A 118 8.67 -4.23 -13.62
CA ASP A 118 7.37 -4.47 -13.01
C ASP A 118 7.20 -5.95 -12.63
N ALA A 119 7.63 -6.88 -13.49
CA ALA A 119 7.64 -8.32 -13.21
C ALA A 119 8.53 -8.66 -12.00
N THR A 120 9.78 -8.19 -11.99
CA THR A 120 10.71 -8.39 -10.86
C THR A 120 10.19 -7.76 -9.57
N LEU A 121 9.58 -6.57 -9.67
CA LEU A 121 9.01 -5.86 -8.52
C LEU A 121 7.88 -6.66 -7.87
N PHE A 122 6.96 -7.22 -8.66
CA PHE A 122 5.86 -8.04 -8.13
C PHE A 122 6.35 -9.33 -7.50
N LYS A 123 7.28 -10.02 -8.18
CA LYS A 123 7.94 -11.21 -7.66
C LYS A 123 8.68 -10.94 -6.35
N THR A 124 9.38 -9.81 -6.25
CA THR A 124 10.06 -9.38 -5.01
C THR A 124 9.06 -9.05 -3.91
N ALA A 125 7.97 -8.36 -4.23
CA ALA A 125 6.91 -8.05 -3.27
C ALA A 125 6.28 -9.32 -2.69
N TYR A 126 6.07 -10.32 -3.54
CA TYR A 126 5.61 -11.65 -3.14
C TYR A 126 6.65 -12.39 -2.30
N ALA A 127 7.86 -12.63 -2.81
CA ALA A 127 8.89 -13.43 -2.15
C ALA A 127 9.20 -12.98 -0.71
N TYR A 128 9.18 -11.67 -0.44
CA TYR A 128 9.47 -11.10 0.88
C TYR A 128 8.21 -10.63 1.64
N GLY A 129 7.01 -10.86 1.11
CA GLY A 129 5.74 -10.47 1.72
C GLY A 129 5.67 -8.97 2.05
N LEU A 130 6.12 -8.13 1.10
CA LEU A 130 6.29 -6.69 1.31
C LEU A 130 4.97 -5.93 1.16
N ARG A 131 4.81 -4.88 1.95
CA ARG A 131 3.75 -3.89 1.71
C ARG A 131 4.15 -2.98 0.55
N ARG A 132 3.17 -2.38 -0.14
CA ARG A 132 3.39 -1.42 -1.24
C ARG A 132 4.48 -0.37 -0.96
N ARG A 133 4.48 0.25 0.23
CA ARG A 133 5.51 1.22 0.64
C ARG A 133 6.88 0.58 0.81
N GLU A 134 6.93 -0.60 1.42
CA GLU A 134 8.17 -1.34 1.65
C GLU A 134 8.79 -1.70 0.30
N THR A 135 8.02 -2.29 -0.62
CA THR A 135 8.46 -2.64 -1.98
C THR A 135 9.04 -1.44 -2.71
N ARG A 136 8.29 -0.34 -2.79
CA ARG A 136 8.72 0.86 -3.54
C ARG A 136 10.02 1.44 -3.00
N MET A 137 10.19 1.43 -1.68
CA MET A 137 11.27 2.13 -0.99
C MET A 137 12.56 1.32 -0.86
N LEU A 138 12.60 0.09 -1.39
CA LEU A 138 13.84 -0.69 -1.43
C LEU A 138 14.94 0.05 -2.19
N ASP A 139 16.14 0.00 -1.63
CA ASP A 139 17.41 0.37 -2.27
C ASP A 139 18.25 -0.88 -2.51
N LEU A 140 19.28 -0.78 -3.37
CA LEU A 140 20.24 -1.87 -3.58
C LEU A 140 20.87 -2.33 -2.25
N ALA A 141 21.19 -1.37 -1.37
CA ALA A 141 21.77 -1.64 -0.05
C ALA A 141 20.80 -2.28 0.97
N ASP A 142 19.53 -2.47 0.61
CA ASP A 142 18.56 -3.18 1.45
C ASP A 142 18.65 -4.71 1.28
N PHE A 143 19.59 -5.21 0.49
CA PHE A 143 19.92 -6.63 0.43
C PHE A 143 21.31 -6.90 1.01
N GLY A 144 21.46 -8.04 1.66
CA GLY A 144 22.77 -8.50 2.09
C GLY A 144 22.82 -10.01 2.36
N PRO A 145 24.02 -10.54 2.64
CA PRO A 145 24.22 -11.96 2.85
C PRO A 145 23.63 -12.44 4.16
N ASN A 146 23.21 -13.71 4.18
CA ASN A 146 22.87 -14.43 5.39
C ASN A 146 24.00 -15.42 5.72
N PRO A 147 24.74 -15.26 6.84
CA PRO A 147 25.82 -16.18 7.22
C PRO A 147 25.38 -17.65 7.34
N HIS A 148 24.10 -17.88 7.66
CA HIS A 148 23.50 -19.21 7.80
C HIS A 148 22.91 -19.75 6.49
N ALA A 149 22.86 -18.95 5.43
CA ALA A 149 22.35 -19.34 4.11
C ALA A 149 23.18 -18.69 2.99
N ARG A 150 24.48 -19.01 2.96
CA ARG A 150 25.46 -18.41 2.02
C ARG A 150 25.13 -18.66 0.54
N VAL A 151 24.36 -19.71 0.25
CA VAL A 151 23.92 -20.05 -1.11
C VAL A 151 23.13 -18.93 -1.79
N PHE A 152 22.52 -18.02 -1.02
CA PHE A 152 21.77 -16.89 -1.56
C PHE A 152 22.62 -15.64 -1.86
N GLY A 153 23.95 -15.71 -1.68
CA GLY A 153 24.85 -14.58 -1.95
C GLY A 153 24.41 -13.30 -1.23
N ASP A 154 24.41 -12.17 -1.95
CA ASP A 154 24.00 -10.86 -1.45
C ASP A 154 22.48 -10.74 -1.21
N PHE A 155 21.70 -11.74 -1.60
CA PHE A 155 20.24 -11.74 -1.46
C PHE A 155 19.76 -12.68 -0.34
N GLY A 156 20.59 -12.95 0.67
CA GLY A 156 20.20 -13.79 1.81
C GLY A 156 19.20 -13.13 2.77
N VAL A 157 19.21 -11.79 2.85
CA VAL A 157 18.35 -10.99 3.74
C VAL A 157 17.86 -9.73 3.01
N CYS A 158 16.56 -9.44 3.12
CA CYS A 158 15.95 -8.17 2.73
C CYS A 158 15.69 -7.30 3.97
N TYR A 159 16.35 -6.15 4.06
CA TYR A 159 16.24 -5.16 5.14
C TYR A 159 15.14 -4.13 4.82
N VAL A 160 13.98 -4.28 5.46
CA VAL A 160 12.86 -3.36 5.29
C VAL A 160 13.01 -2.17 6.25
N ARG A 161 13.34 -1.00 5.71
CA ARG A 161 13.48 0.26 6.49
C ARG A 161 12.17 1.02 6.69
N PHE A 162 11.20 0.86 5.80
CA PHE A 162 9.98 1.68 5.73
C PHE A 162 8.70 0.91 6.10
N GLY A 163 8.78 0.09 7.14
CA GLY A 163 7.63 -0.69 7.63
C GLY A 163 6.52 0.18 8.23
N LYS A 164 5.33 -0.41 8.40
CA LYS A 164 4.16 0.26 8.99
C LYS A 164 4.51 0.83 10.37
N ALA A 165 4.48 2.16 10.50
CA ALA A 165 4.66 2.87 11.76
C ALA A 165 3.41 2.79 12.64
N MET A 166 3.61 2.98 13.95
CA MET A 166 2.51 3.34 14.86
C MET A 166 2.22 4.85 14.72
N LYS A 167 1.03 5.29 15.11
CA LYS A 167 0.64 6.71 15.03
C LYS A 167 1.66 7.53 15.83
N GLY A 168 2.30 8.50 15.17
CA GLY A 168 3.33 9.36 15.78
C GLY A 168 4.74 8.76 15.88
N SER A 169 4.98 7.53 15.40
CA SER A 169 6.30 6.89 15.45
C SER A 169 7.00 6.87 14.09
N PRO A 170 8.35 6.77 14.06
CA PRO A 170 9.06 6.52 12.80
C PRO A 170 8.71 5.15 12.20
N PRO A 171 8.99 4.91 10.90
CA PRO A 171 8.81 3.62 10.26
C PRO A 171 9.51 2.49 11.02
N LYS A 172 8.83 1.35 11.18
CA LYS A 172 9.42 0.17 11.82
C LYS A 172 10.39 -0.51 10.86
N ARG A 173 11.53 -0.95 11.39
CA ARG A 173 12.49 -1.78 10.65
C ARG A 173 12.21 -3.26 10.89
N ARG A 174 12.40 -4.09 9.87
CA ARG A 174 12.38 -5.56 9.97
C ARG A 174 13.31 -6.17 8.92
N SER A 175 13.77 -7.38 9.17
CA SER A 175 14.51 -8.18 8.18
C SER A 175 13.65 -9.36 7.74
N VAL A 176 13.72 -9.72 6.46
CA VAL A 176 13.06 -10.90 5.90
C VAL A 176 14.13 -11.76 5.26
N LEU A 177 14.23 -13.02 5.67
CA LEU A 177 15.21 -13.96 5.11
C LEU A 177 14.69 -14.51 3.78
N THR A 178 15.59 -14.72 2.83
CA THR A 178 15.28 -15.55 1.66
C THR A 178 15.11 -16.99 2.13
N VAL A 179 13.99 -17.59 1.75
CA VAL A 179 13.61 -18.94 2.20
C VAL A 179 14.01 -19.92 1.11
N GLY A 180 14.86 -20.88 1.46
CA GLY A 180 15.23 -21.97 0.55
C GLY A 180 14.09 -22.98 0.35
N PRO A 181 14.26 -23.91 -0.59
CA PRO A 181 13.30 -24.95 -0.82
C PRO A 181 13.12 -25.83 0.42
N ARG A 182 11.86 -26.17 0.72
CA ARG A 182 11.50 -27.22 1.67
C ARG A 182 10.90 -28.38 0.89
N ASP A 183 11.15 -29.59 1.37
CA ASP A 183 10.97 -30.87 0.67
C ASP A 183 9.59 -31.03 -0.03
N ASP A 184 8.52 -30.38 0.48
CA ASP A 184 7.16 -30.48 -0.07
C ASP A 184 6.46 -29.15 -0.46
N VAL A 185 7.09 -27.99 -0.19
CA VAL A 185 6.42 -26.67 -0.36
C VAL A 185 7.12 -25.81 -1.42
N GLY A 186 8.36 -26.16 -1.78
CA GLY A 186 9.24 -25.30 -2.56
C GLY A 186 9.82 -24.15 -1.72
N GLY A 187 10.50 -23.23 -2.38
CA GLY A 187 11.20 -22.11 -1.76
C GLY A 187 10.94 -20.80 -2.49
N MET A 188 11.60 -19.75 -1.99
CA MET A 188 11.71 -18.44 -2.64
C MET A 188 13.10 -18.21 -3.21
N ASP A 189 13.93 -19.25 -3.31
CA ASP A 189 15.31 -19.21 -3.80
C ASP A 189 15.41 -18.76 -5.27
N TRP A 190 14.38 -19.04 -6.08
CA TRP A 190 14.23 -18.52 -7.44
C TRP A 190 14.30 -16.98 -7.52
N ILE A 191 13.98 -16.25 -6.43
CA ILE A 191 14.06 -14.78 -6.43
C ILE A 191 15.51 -14.29 -6.55
N VAL A 192 16.49 -15.10 -6.12
CA VAL A 192 17.91 -14.73 -6.11
C VAL A 192 18.40 -14.55 -7.54
N GLU A 193 18.08 -15.47 -8.43
CA GLU A 193 18.44 -15.38 -9.86
C GLU A 193 17.81 -14.14 -10.50
N ILE A 194 16.52 -13.90 -10.25
CA ILE A 194 15.79 -12.77 -10.83
C ILE A 194 16.34 -11.43 -10.32
N LEU A 195 16.63 -11.31 -9.03
CA LEU A 195 17.23 -10.10 -8.45
C LEU A 195 18.68 -9.90 -8.91
N THR A 196 19.42 -10.99 -9.13
CA THR A 196 20.78 -10.93 -9.70
C THR A 196 20.72 -10.38 -11.11
N GLN A 197 19.90 -10.97 -11.99
CA GLN A 197 19.72 -10.48 -13.36
C GLN A 197 19.23 -9.04 -13.39
N TRP A 198 18.24 -8.70 -12.54
CA TRP A 198 17.74 -7.34 -12.44
C TRP A 198 18.85 -6.35 -12.07
N THR A 199 19.61 -6.62 -11.01
CA THR A 199 20.60 -5.66 -10.50
C THR A 199 21.84 -5.56 -11.39
N GLN A 200 22.26 -6.65 -12.02
CA GLN A 200 23.50 -6.72 -12.81
C GLN A 200 23.31 -6.44 -14.30
N GLU A 201 22.16 -6.80 -14.89
CA GLU A 201 21.98 -6.73 -16.35
C GLU A 201 20.94 -5.69 -16.75
N VAL A 202 19.78 -5.66 -16.10
CA VAL A 202 18.62 -4.88 -16.58
C VAL A 202 18.58 -3.47 -15.99
N ARG A 203 18.67 -3.35 -14.67
CA ARG A 203 18.61 -2.07 -13.95
C ARG A 203 19.68 -1.07 -14.42
N PRO A 204 20.94 -1.46 -14.72
CA PRO A 204 21.96 -0.53 -15.21
C PRO A 204 21.59 0.18 -16.52
N ALA A 205 20.65 -0.36 -17.31
CA ALA A 205 20.19 0.27 -18.55
C ALA A 205 19.20 1.43 -18.34
N PHE A 206 18.72 1.67 -17.11
CA PHE A 206 17.86 2.81 -16.81
C PHE A 206 18.66 4.11 -16.69
N THR A 207 18.08 5.23 -17.17
CA THR A 207 18.69 6.57 -17.08
C THR A 207 19.07 6.98 -15.66
N HIS A 208 18.32 6.53 -14.64
CA HIS A 208 18.57 6.85 -13.23
C HIS A 208 19.13 5.65 -12.44
N ALA A 209 19.92 4.79 -13.09
CA ALA A 209 20.54 3.63 -12.45
C ALA A 209 21.61 4.01 -11.41
N ASP A 210 22.13 5.24 -11.47
CA ASP A 210 23.04 5.85 -10.50
C ASP A 210 22.39 6.10 -9.13
N SER A 211 21.07 6.24 -9.08
CA SER A 211 20.33 6.37 -7.83
C SER A 211 20.43 5.11 -6.97
N PRO A 212 20.26 5.16 -5.64
CA PRO A 212 20.29 3.96 -4.80
C PRO A 212 19.02 3.10 -4.95
N ALA A 213 17.96 3.63 -5.57
CA ALA A 213 16.66 2.98 -5.63
C ALA A 213 16.72 1.66 -6.39
N LEU A 214 16.08 0.63 -5.85
CA LEU A 214 16.01 -0.66 -6.52
C LEU A 214 15.13 -0.60 -7.78
N TRP A 215 14.10 0.26 -7.78
CA TRP A 215 13.13 0.40 -8.86
C TRP A 215 13.16 1.82 -9.46
N PRO A 216 14.16 2.15 -10.31
CA PRO A 216 14.12 3.39 -11.06
C PRO A 216 12.96 3.40 -12.07
N SER A 217 12.61 4.59 -12.50
CA SER A 217 11.71 4.78 -13.64
C SER A 217 12.43 5.54 -14.73
N GLU A 218 11.81 5.60 -15.89
CA GLU A 218 12.31 6.26 -17.08
C GLU A 218 12.39 7.78 -16.92
N ARG A 219 11.67 8.34 -15.93
CA ARG A 219 11.56 9.80 -15.69
C ARG A 219 11.95 10.23 -14.27
N SER A 220 12.31 9.28 -13.41
CA SER A 220 12.60 9.57 -12.01
C SER A 220 13.48 8.49 -11.39
N PRO A 221 14.36 8.85 -10.45
CA PRO A 221 15.13 7.91 -9.64
C PRO A 221 14.34 6.77 -9.00
N ARG A 222 13.03 6.93 -8.77
CA ARG A 222 12.19 5.87 -8.18
C ARG A 222 10.80 5.85 -8.79
N ILE A 223 10.29 4.64 -9.05
CA ILE A 223 8.93 4.40 -9.53
C ILE A 223 7.87 5.08 -8.64
N GLY A 224 6.79 5.56 -9.24
CA GLY A 224 5.67 6.17 -8.51
C GLY A 224 4.75 5.13 -7.85
N PHE A 225 4.11 5.49 -6.74
CA PHE A 225 3.09 4.62 -6.12
C PHE A 225 1.90 4.34 -7.05
N SER A 226 1.46 5.36 -7.80
CA SER A 226 0.34 5.22 -8.74
C SER A 226 0.69 4.20 -9.82
N GLN A 227 1.89 4.34 -10.42
CA GLN A 227 2.37 3.45 -11.48
C GLN A 227 2.35 1.98 -11.06
N MET A 228 2.83 1.65 -9.85
CA MET A 228 2.76 0.28 -9.32
C MET A 228 1.33 -0.27 -9.27
N ASN A 229 0.36 0.51 -8.78
CA ASN A 229 -1.02 0.04 -8.68
C ASN A 229 -1.69 -0.03 -10.05
N THR A 230 -1.45 0.94 -10.93
CA THR A 230 -1.97 0.96 -12.30
C THR A 230 -1.47 -0.25 -13.07
N ARG A 231 -0.18 -0.61 -12.94
CA ARG A 231 0.39 -1.79 -13.59
C ARG A 231 -0.18 -3.10 -13.04
N PHE A 232 -0.28 -3.22 -11.72
CA PHE A 232 -0.92 -4.39 -11.11
C PHE A 232 -2.37 -4.54 -11.59
N ALA A 233 -3.15 -3.45 -11.56
CA ALA A 233 -4.55 -3.46 -12.00
C ALA A 233 -4.66 -3.83 -13.49
N ALA A 234 -3.78 -3.31 -14.34
CA ALA A 234 -3.77 -3.67 -15.75
C ALA A 234 -3.53 -5.19 -15.97
N TYR A 235 -2.62 -5.81 -15.21
CA TYR A 235 -2.36 -7.25 -15.33
C TYR A 235 -3.54 -8.08 -14.80
N ARG A 236 -4.09 -7.69 -13.64
CA ARG A 236 -5.29 -8.30 -13.08
C ARG A 236 -6.46 -8.24 -14.07
N ASP A 237 -6.73 -7.06 -14.63
CA ASP A 237 -7.87 -6.84 -15.52
C ASP A 237 -7.67 -7.58 -16.86
N ALA A 238 -6.44 -7.64 -17.39
CA ALA A 238 -6.12 -8.40 -18.60
C ALA A 238 -6.36 -9.91 -18.43
N LEU A 239 -6.17 -10.43 -17.22
CA LEU A 239 -6.42 -11.83 -16.87
C LEU A 239 -7.87 -12.10 -16.41
N GLY A 240 -8.73 -11.07 -16.35
CA GLY A 240 -10.10 -11.21 -15.84
C GLY A 240 -10.18 -11.57 -14.36
N LEU A 241 -9.13 -11.27 -13.59
CA LEU A 241 -9.05 -11.61 -12.17
C LEU A 241 -9.93 -10.69 -11.31
N ASP A 242 -10.32 -11.21 -10.14
CA ASP A 242 -11.21 -10.53 -9.19
C ASP A 242 -10.70 -9.13 -8.79
N PRO A 243 -11.52 -8.06 -8.89
CA PRO A 243 -11.12 -6.69 -8.55
C PRO A 243 -10.74 -6.49 -7.07
N GLY A 244 -11.10 -7.43 -6.21
CA GLY A 244 -10.64 -7.56 -4.83
C GLY A 244 -9.13 -7.75 -4.71
N LEU A 245 -8.47 -8.32 -5.71
CA LEU A 245 -7.02 -8.53 -5.74
C LEU A 245 -6.27 -7.19 -5.89
N ASP A 246 -5.26 -7.01 -5.04
CA ASP A 246 -4.33 -5.88 -5.07
C ASP A 246 -2.92 -6.31 -4.64
N LEU A 247 -1.96 -5.39 -4.67
CA LEU A 247 -0.58 -5.64 -4.21
C LEU A 247 -0.51 -6.25 -2.79
N HIS A 248 -1.50 -6.01 -1.93
CA HIS A 248 -1.52 -6.61 -0.60
C HIS A 248 -1.97 -8.08 -0.61
N SER A 249 -2.63 -8.55 -1.68
CA SER A 249 -3.03 -9.94 -1.86
C SER A 249 -1.85 -10.91 -1.93
N PHE A 250 -0.67 -10.49 -2.41
CA PHE A 250 0.56 -11.29 -2.29
C PHE A 250 0.89 -11.64 -0.84
N ARG A 251 0.78 -10.66 0.06
CA ARG A 251 1.06 -10.87 1.48
C ARG A 251 -0.04 -11.69 2.15
N ARG A 252 -1.29 -11.50 1.74
CA ARG A 252 -2.42 -12.33 2.23
C ARG A 252 -2.21 -13.79 1.87
N PHE A 253 -1.71 -14.09 0.67
CA PHE A 253 -1.36 -15.45 0.25
C PHE A 253 -0.33 -16.11 1.18
N LEU A 254 0.73 -15.39 1.54
CA LEU A 254 1.78 -15.92 2.44
C LEU A 254 1.35 -16.04 3.91
N SER A 255 0.23 -15.41 4.28
CA SER A 255 -0.29 -15.41 5.66
C SER A 255 -1.49 -16.33 5.82
N ALA A 256 -1.99 -16.91 4.73
CA ALA A 256 -3.08 -17.88 4.69
C ALA A 256 -2.50 -19.29 4.88
#